data_AF-A0A2G9TRK4-F1
#
_entry.id   AF-A0A2G9TRK4-F1
#
_cell.length_a   1.000
_cell.length_b   1.000
_cell.length_c   1.000
_cell.angle_alpha   90.00
_cell.angle_beta   90.00
_cell.angle_gamma   90.00
#
_symmetry.space_group_name_H-M   'P 1'
#
loop_
_entity.id
_entity.type
_entity.pdbx_description
1 polymer ?
#
loop_
_entity_poly.entity_id
_entity_poly.type
_entity_poly.pdbx_seq_one_letter_code
_entity_poly.pdbx_strand_id
1 'polypeptide(L)'
;MVAQAMKSDGGFVWACKNYDGDVQSDSVAQGYGSLGLMTSVLVCPDGRTVEAEAAHGTVTRHYRLHQKGQETSTNPIASIFAWTRGLAHRASLDNNTELAKFAEDLEKVCIETMEDGYLTKDLAICIKGLSNVTRGDYLNTFDFMDKLAENLAKKQAHL
;
A
#
# COMPACT_ATOMS: atom_id res chain seq x y z
N MET A 1 5.31 -21.81 13.88
CA MET A 1 4.85 -21.18 12.64
C MET A 1 5.84 -20.12 12.12
N VAL A 2 6.31 -19.18 12.95
CA VAL A 2 7.32 -18.16 12.55
C VAL A 2 8.51 -18.72 11.76
N ALA A 3 9.10 -19.83 12.19
CA ALA A 3 10.24 -20.46 11.50
C ALA A 3 9.87 -21.11 10.15
N GLN A 4 8.62 -21.57 10.00
CA GLN A 4 8.11 -22.09 8.72
C GLN A 4 7.85 -20.94 7.76
N ALA A 5 7.24 -19.85 8.22
CA ALA A 5 7.01 -18.65 7.41
C ALA A 5 8.33 -18.08 6.85
N MET A 6 9.38 -18.02 7.68
CA MET A 6 10.70 -17.55 7.26
C MET A 6 11.37 -18.41 6.18
N LYS A 7 11.05 -19.71 6.11
CA LYS A 7 11.65 -20.67 5.17
C LYS A 7 10.77 -20.97 3.95
N SER A 8 9.56 -20.43 3.93
CA SER A 8 8.53 -20.75 2.93
C SER A 8 8.56 -19.74 1.79
N ASP A 9 8.15 -20.19 0.60
CA ASP A 9 7.91 -19.33 -0.56
C ASP A 9 6.59 -18.52 -0.48
N GLY A 10 5.89 -18.55 0.67
CA GLY A 10 4.60 -17.88 0.86
C GLY A 10 3.41 -18.66 0.31
N GLY A 11 2.32 -17.96 -0.01
CA GLY A 11 1.12 -18.55 -0.63
C GLY A 11 0.18 -19.30 0.32
N PHE A 12 0.15 -18.94 1.60
CA PHE A 12 -0.73 -19.55 2.60
C PHE A 12 -1.41 -18.50 3.49
N VAL A 13 -2.50 -18.90 4.15
CA VAL A 13 -3.17 -18.10 5.18
C VAL A 13 -2.65 -18.50 6.56
N TRP A 14 -2.22 -17.52 7.35
CA TRP A 14 -1.79 -17.72 8.73
C TRP A 14 -2.81 -17.13 9.70
N ALA A 15 -3.64 -17.98 10.28
CA ALA A 15 -4.55 -17.56 11.35
C ALA A 15 -3.76 -17.29 12.64
N CYS A 16 -3.71 -16.02 13.04
CA CYS A 16 -3.05 -15.57 14.26
C CYS A 16 -4.09 -15.14 15.31
N LYS A 17 -3.76 -15.29 16.59
CA LYS A 17 -4.48 -14.56 17.65
C LYS A 17 -4.16 -13.07 17.53
N ASN A 18 -4.99 -12.22 18.13
CA ASN A 18 -4.87 -10.76 18.02
C ASN A 18 -3.43 -10.23 18.19
N TYR A 19 -2.77 -10.53 19.32
CA TYR A 19 -1.39 -10.10 19.57
C TYR A 19 -0.36 -10.69 18.59
N ASP A 20 -0.51 -11.98 18.24
CA ASP A 20 0.38 -12.61 17.26
C ASP A 20 0.18 -11.99 15.86
N GLY A 21 -1.04 -11.61 15.51
CA GLY A 21 -1.36 -10.94 14.26
C GLY A 21 -0.71 -9.57 14.17
N ASP A 22 -0.84 -8.77 15.22
CA ASP A 22 -0.21 -7.45 15.35
C ASP A 22 1.32 -7.55 15.13
N VAL A 23 2.01 -8.34 15.96
CA VAL A 23 3.48 -8.44 15.90
C VAL A 23 3.99 -9.08 14.60
N GLN A 24 3.33 -10.14 14.13
CA GLN A 24 3.83 -10.89 12.97
C GLN A 24 3.49 -10.20 11.64
N SER A 25 2.37 -9.46 11.56
CA SER A 25 2.01 -8.72 10.33
C SER A 25 3.08 -7.68 9.98
N ASP A 26 3.54 -6.90 10.96
CA ASP A 26 4.63 -5.92 10.78
C ASP A 26 5.94 -6.60 10.38
N SER A 27 6.25 -7.75 10.99
CA SER A 27 7.46 -8.52 10.68
C SER A 27 7.43 -9.04 9.24
N VAL A 28 6.27 -9.52 8.77
CA VAL A 28 6.06 -9.98 7.40
C VAL A 28 6.14 -8.80 6.43
N ALA A 29 5.41 -7.71 6.67
CA ALA A 29 5.42 -6.53 5.81
C ALA A 29 6.82 -5.95 5.62
N GLN A 30 7.58 -5.83 6.71
CA GLN A 30 8.97 -5.36 6.66
C GLN A 30 9.89 -6.32 5.90
N GLY A 31 9.65 -7.64 5.99
CA GLY A 31 10.39 -8.65 5.23
C GLY A 31 10.13 -8.62 3.73
N TYR A 32 8.92 -8.23 3.30
CA TYR A 32 8.55 -8.09 1.89
C TYR A 32 8.91 -6.71 1.30
N GLY A 33 9.33 -5.75 2.12
CA GLY A 33 9.88 -4.48 1.65
C GLY A 33 9.67 -3.32 2.62
N SER A 34 8.45 -2.81 2.70
CA SER A 34 8.08 -1.63 3.50
C SER A 34 6.72 -1.85 4.15
N LEU A 35 6.55 -1.35 5.38
CA LEU A 35 5.26 -1.32 6.07
C LEU A 35 4.18 -0.57 5.26
N GLY A 36 4.59 0.36 4.39
CA GLY A 36 3.70 1.08 3.48
C GLY A 36 3.10 0.23 2.35
N LEU A 37 3.49 -1.05 2.24
CA LEU A 37 3.03 -1.98 1.21
C LEU A 37 2.10 -3.09 1.75
N MET A 38 1.60 -2.96 2.98
CA MET A 38 0.66 -3.91 3.57
C MET A 38 -0.77 -3.37 3.58
N THR A 39 -1.73 -4.23 3.25
CA THR A 39 -3.16 -3.97 3.39
C THR A 39 -3.68 -4.58 4.69
N SER A 40 -4.64 -3.91 5.34
CA SER A 40 -5.38 -4.45 6.49
C SER A 40 -6.88 -4.37 6.18
N VAL A 41 -7.57 -5.50 6.30
CA VAL A 41 -9.01 -5.60 6.04
C VAL A 41 -9.65 -6.45 7.13
N LEU A 42 -10.49 -5.83 7.95
CA LEU A 42 -11.37 -6.50 8.88
C LEU A 42 -12.60 -7.04 8.12
N VAL A 43 -12.79 -8.36 8.14
CA VAL A 43 -13.96 -9.02 7.54
C VAL A 43 -14.87 -9.53 8.65
N CYS A 44 -16.12 -9.06 8.69
CA CYS A 44 -17.08 -9.50 9.70
C CYS A 44 -17.66 -10.89 9.38
N PRO A 45 -18.07 -11.65 10.41
CA PRO A 45 -18.65 -13.00 10.23
C PRO A 45 -19.98 -13.03 9.46
N ASP A 46 -20.66 -11.90 9.29
CA ASP A 46 -21.90 -11.79 8.52
C ASP A 46 -21.68 -11.95 7.00
N GLY A 47 -20.42 -11.98 6.55
CA GLY A 47 -20.04 -12.07 5.14
C GLY A 47 -20.38 -10.82 4.33
N ARG A 48 -20.75 -9.72 4.99
CA ARG A 48 -21.26 -8.51 4.35
C ARG A 48 -20.55 -7.25 4.80
N THR A 49 -20.12 -7.17 6.06
CA THR A 49 -19.49 -5.97 6.60
C THR A 49 -17.98 -6.11 6.55
N VAL A 50 -17.31 -5.09 5.99
CA VAL A 50 -15.84 -5.00 5.98
C VAL A 50 -15.40 -3.61 6.40
N GLU A 51 -14.23 -3.53 6.99
CA GLU A 51 -13.51 -2.29 7.26
C GLU A 51 -12.09 -2.45 6.70
N ALA A 52 -11.59 -1.45 5.97
CA ALA A 52 -10.31 -1.50 5.31
C ALA A 52 -9.48 -0.28 5.73
N GLU A 53 -8.24 -0.52 6.13
CA GLU A 53 -7.34 0.48 6.68
C GLU A 53 -5.92 0.31 6.14
N ALA A 54 -5.12 1.37 6.29
CA ALA A 54 -3.68 1.26 6.12
C ALA A 54 -3.10 0.63 7.38
N ALA A 55 -2.31 -0.44 7.24
CA ALA A 55 -1.78 -1.17 8.39
C ALA A 55 -0.74 -0.37 9.21
N HIS A 56 -0.19 0.71 8.66
CA HIS A 56 0.79 1.54 9.34
C HIS A 56 0.13 2.65 10.18
N GLY A 57 0.83 3.11 11.22
CA GLY A 57 0.41 4.28 12.01
C GLY A 57 0.51 5.62 11.26
N THR A 58 0.30 6.72 11.97
CA THR A 58 0.16 8.08 11.41
C THR A 58 1.46 8.75 10.91
N VAL A 59 2.56 7.99 10.79
CA VAL A 59 3.87 8.45 10.29
C VAL A 59 4.34 9.78 10.92
N THR A 60 4.25 9.88 12.25
CA THR A 60 4.45 11.13 13.01
C THR A 60 5.75 11.86 12.69
N ARG A 61 6.82 11.11 12.39
CA ARG A 61 8.11 11.69 11.98
C ARG A 61 7.95 12.56 10.73
N HIS A 62 7.26 12.08 9.69
CA HIS A 62 7.03 12.85 8.46
C HIS A 62 6.10 14.02 8.71
N TYR A 63 5.07 13.84 9.53
CA TYR A 63 4.17 14.94 9.90
C TYR A 63 4.92 16.11 10.56
N ARG A 64 5.89 15.85 11.45
CA ARG A 64 6.70 16.92 12.07
C ARG A 64 7.62 17.64 11.08
N LEU A 65 8.07 16.98 10.00
CA LEU A 65 8.83 17.63 8.92
C LEU A 65 7.90 18.53 8.10
N HIS A 66 6.73 18.02 7.74
CA HIS A 66 5.70 18.78 7.03
C HIS A 66 5.29 20.06 7.79
N GLN A 67 5.07 19.97 9.11
CA GLN A 67 4.75 21.14 9.95
C GLN A 67 5.85 22.22 9.95
N LYS A 68 7.09 21.85 9.66
CA LYS A 68 8.24 22.78 9.52
C LYS A 68 8.40 23.29 8.09
N GLY A 69 7.48 22.98 7.17
CA GLY A 69 7.57 23.31 5.76
C GLY A 69 8.63 22.50 5.00
N GLN A 70 9.09 21.37 5.55
CA GLN A 70 10.09 20.52 4.90
C GLN A 70 9.41 19.51 3.96
N GLU A 71 10.11 19.16 2.88
CA GLU A 71 9.66 18.14 1.93
C GLU A 71 9.54 16.77 2.62
N THR A 72 8.48 16.02 2.28
CA THR A 72 8.23 14.66 2.77
C THR A 72 7.99 13.70 1.62
N SER A 73 8.44 12.45 1.78
CA SER A 73 8.16 11.35 0.87
C SER A 73 7.59 10.18 1.68
N THR A 74 6.32 10.32 2.06
CA THR A 74 5.50 9.27 2.66
C THR A 74 4.85 8.46 1.54
N ASN A 75 4.96 7.14 1.64
CA ASN A 75 4.32 6.17 0.75
C ASN A 75 2.79 6.15 0.96
N PRO A 76 1.97 6.47 -0.06
CA PRO A 76 0.52 6.47 0.08
C PRO A 76 -0.14 5.12 -0.29
N ILE A 77 0.61 4.11 -0.73
CA ILE A 77 0.06 2.89 -1.33
C ILE A 77 -0.89 2.14 -0.39
N ALA A 78 -0.51 1.85 0.85
CA ALA A 78 -1.40 1.21 1.81
C ALA A 78 -2.70 1.99 2.04
N SER A 79 -2.63 3.33 2.06
CA SER A 79 -3.82 4.19 2.21
C SER A 79 -4.71 4.18 0.96
N ILE A 80 -4.12 4.14 -0.23
CA ILE A 80 -4.86 3.97 -1.50
C ILE A 80 -5.52 2.60 -1.54
N PHE A 81 -4.81 1.55 -1.13
CA PHE A 81 -5.36 0.20 -1.13
C PHE A 81 -6.48 0.04 -0.10
N ALA A 82 -6.47 0.77 1.02
CA ALA A 82 -7.62 0.82 1.93
C ALA A 82 -8.88 1.32 1.20
N TRP A 83 -8.76 2.38 0.39
CA TRP A 83 -9.85 2.86 -0.46
C TRP A 83 -10.28 1.81 -1.50
N THR A 84 -9.36 1.28 -2.30
CA THR A 84 -9.72 0.34 -3.37
C THR A 84 -10.34 -0.94 -2.82
N ARG A 85 -9.89 -1.45 -1.68
CA ARG A 85 -10.48 -2.63 -1.02
C ARG A 85 -11.89 -2.35 -0.51
N GLY A 86 -12.13 -1.18 0.08
CA GLY A 86 -13.48 -0.74 0.44
C GLY A 86 -14.40 -0.59 -0.77
N LEU A 87 -13.92 0.04 -1.84
CA LEU A 87 -14.68 0.22 -3.09
C LEU A 87 -14.95 -1.10 -3.81
N ALA A 88 -13.99 -2.02 -3.84
CA ALA A 88 -14.16 -3.35 -4.44
C ALA A 88 -15.23 -4.16 -3.69
N HIS A 89 -15.25 -4.09 -2.35
CA HIS A 89 -16.31 -4.72 -1.56
C HIS A 89 -17.68 -4.07 -1.81
N ARG A 90 -17.74 -2.73 -1.86
CA ARG A 90 -18.97 -2.00 -2.22
C ARG A 90 -19.48 -2.42 -3.59
N ALA A 91 -18.58 -2.52 -4.57
CA ALA A 91 -18.89 -2.95 -5.93
C ALA A 91 -19.48 -4.36 -5.96
N SER A 92 -18.92 -5.30 -5.18
CA SER A 92 -19.43 -6.66 -5.02
C SER A 92 -20.87 -6.67 -4.46
N LEU A 93 -21.12 -5.90 -3.40
CA LEU A 93 -22.45 -5.82 -2.77
C LEU A 93 -23.53 -5.25 -3.70
N ASP A 94 -23.15 -4.35 -4.61
CA ASP A 94 -24.08 -3.67 -5.52
C ASP A 94 -24.11 -4.29 -6.94
N ASN A 95 -23.29 -5.31 -7.21
CA ASN A 95 -23.03 -5.79 -8.56
C ASN A 95 -22.59 -4.65 -9.53
N ASN A 96 -21.78 -3.71 -9.05
CA ASN A 96 -21.32 -2.55 -9.81
C ASN A 96 -19.97 -2.86 -10.49
N THR A 97 -20.02 -3.29 -11.74
CA THR A 97 -18.83 -3.67 -12.53
C THR A 97 -17.91 -2.49 -12.83
N GLU A 98 -18.45 -1.28 -12.99
CA GLU A 98 -17.64 -0.08 -13.27
C GLU A 98 -16.80 0.30 -12.06
N LEU A 99 -17.38 0.23 -10.85
CA LEU A 99 -16.66 0.50 -9.61
C LEU A 99 -15.62 -0.58 -9.31
N ALA A 100 -15.94 -1.86 -9.57
CA ALA A 100 -14.98 -2.95 -9.44
C ALA A 100 -13.77 -2.74 -10.36
N LYS A 101 -14.03 -2.36 -11.62
CA LYS A 101 -12.98 -2.04 -12.59
C LYS A 101 -12.13 -0.85 -12.18
N PHE A 102 -12.75 0.23 -11.69
CA PHE A 102 -12.04 1.39 -11.18
C PHE A 102 -11.07 1.01 -10.05
N ALA A 103 -11.52 0.21 -9.08
CA ALA A 103 -10.70 -0.22 -7.96
C ALA A 103 -9.52 -1.09 -8.43
N GLU A 104 -9.76 -2.02 -9.35
CA GLU A 104 -8.71 -2.87 -9.94
C GLU A 104 -7.68 -2.04 -10.75
N ASP A 105 -8.15 -1.12 -11.58
CA ASP A 105 -7.29 -0.26 -12.40
C ASP A 105 -6.40 0.62 -11.53
N LEU A 106 -6.93 1.18 -10.44
CA LEU A 106 -6.15 1.99 -9.50
C LEU A 106 -5.05 1.17 -8.80
N GLU A 107 -5.35 -0.05 -8.34
CA GLU A 107 -4.32 -0.92 -7.76
C GLU A 107 -3.23 -1.30 -8.77
N LYS A 108 -3.61 -1.60 -10.02
CA LYS A 108 -2.65 -1.86 -11.10
C LYS A 108 -1.77 -0.66 -11.38
N VAL A 109 -2.34 0.55 -11.48
CA VAL A 109 -1.58 1.79 -11.69
C VAL A 109 -0.56 2.00 -10.58
N CYS A 110 -0.92 1.75 -9.34
CA CYS A 110 0.00 1.83 -8.22
C CYS A 110 1.22 0.92 -8.40
N ILE A 111 0.99 -0.35 -8.74
CA ILE A 111 2.05 -1.34 -8.96
C ILE A 111 2.91 -0.95 -10.16
N GLU A 112 2.29 -0.74 -11.33
CA GLU A 112 2.97 -0.40 -12.59
C GLU A 112 3.82 0.88 -12.43
N THR A 113 3.32 1.89 -11.72
CA THR A 113 4.07 3.15 -11.49
C THR A 113 5.36 2.90 -10.70
N MET A 114 5.31 2.01 -9.70
CA MET A 114 6.50 1.64 -8.92
C MET A 114 7.46 0.77 -9.74
N GLU A 115 6.95 -0.18 -10.53
CA GLU A 115 7.74 -1.03 -11.44
C GLU A 115 8.46 -0.21 -12.52
N ASP A 116 7.85 0.88 -12.99
CA ASP A 116 8.44 1.86 -13.90
C ASP A 116 9.52 2.75 -13.25
N GLY A 117 9.78 2.56 -11.95
CA GLY A 117 10.85 3.25 -11.21
C GLY A 117 10.45 4.58 -10.59
N TYR A 118 9.17 4.97 -10.65
CA TYR A 118 8.67 6.12 -9.89
C TYR A 118 8.37 5.65 -8.46
N LEU A 119 9.23 6.04 -7.51
CA LEU A 119 9.21 5.49 -6.16
C LEU A 119 9.13 6.59 -5.12
N THR A 120 8.56 6.28 -3.95
CA THR A 120 8.78 7.08 -2.74
C THR A 120 10.10 6.68 -2.05
N LYS A 121 10.57 7.52 -1.15
CA LYS A 121 11.90 7.39 -0.53
C LYS A 121 12.10 6.06 0.19
N ASP A 122 11.08 5.56 0.88
CA ASP A 122 11.12 4.27 1.56
C ASP A 122 11.38 3.11 0.58
N LEU A 123 10.72 3.11 -0.58
CA LEU A 123 10.90 2.08 -1.61
C LEU A 123 12.26 2.19 -2.30
N ALA A 124 12.70 3.41 -2.60
CA ALA A 124 14.05 3.64 -3.12
C ALA A 124 15.13 3.11 -2.14
N ILE A 125 14.90 3.25 -0.83
CA ILE A 125 15.77 2.70 0.22
C ILE A 125 15.76 1.17 0.19
N CYS A 126 14.62 0.51 -0.02
CA CYS A 126 14.55 -0.95 -0.15
C CYS A 126 15.41 -1.48 -1.32
N ILE A 127 15.49 -0.72 -2.42
CA ILE A 127 16.25 -1.13 -3.62
C ILE A 127 17.74 -0.81 -3.49
N LYS A 128 18.09 0.42 -3.08
CA LYS A 128 19.47 0.92 -3.15
C LYS A 128 20.20 0.86 -1.81
N GLY A 129 19.49 0.68 -0.71
CA GLY A 129 20.02 0.86 0.65
C GLY A 129 20.12 2.34 1.02
N LEU A 130 19.96 2.64 2.32
CA LEU A 130 19.81 4.01 2.84
C LEU A 130 20.97 4.94 2.45
N SER A 131 22.20 4.43 2.39
CA SER A 131 23.41 5.21 2.08
C SER A 131 23.54 5.62 0.62
N ASN A 132 22.86 4.95 -0.30
CA ASN A 132 23.03 5.12 -1.75
C ASN A 132 21.85 5.86 -2.40
N VAL A 133 20.80 6.18 -1.65
CA VAL A 133 19.64 6.91 -2.15
C VAL A 133 19.93 8.41 -2.23
N THR A 134 19.72 8.97 -3.41
CA THR A 134 19.84 10.40 -3.71
C THR A 134 18.45 11.00 -3.97
N ARG A 135 18.34 12.35 -4.01
CA ARG A 135 17.04 13.01 -4.27
C ARG A 135 16.46 12.69 -5.66
N GLY A 136 17.30 12.34 -6.63
CA GLY A 136 16.85 11.93 -7.96
C GLY A 136 16.24 10.52 -8.02
N ASP A 137 16.38 9.73 -6.96
CA ASP A 137 15.92 8.34 -6.93
C ASP A 137 14.47 8.17 -6.43
N TYR A 138 13.83 9.25 -5.97
CA TYR A 138 12.48 9.19 -5.43
C TYR A 138 11.71 10.48 -5.67
N LEU A 139 10.39 10.36 -5.60
CA LEU A 139 9.43 11.45 -5.64
C LEU A 139 9.01 11.83 -4.22
N ASN A 140 8.70 13.10 -4.00
CA ASN A 140 8.00 13.50 -2.77
C ASN A 140 6.54 13.00 -2.82
N THR A 141 5.81 13.13 -1.70
CA THR A 141 4.44 12.62 -1.61
C THR A 141 3.51 13.22 -2.66
N PHE A 142 3.64 14.51 -2.97
CA PHE A 142 2.78 15.18 -3.94
C PHE A 142 3.10 14.75 -5.37
N ASP A 143 4.38 14.79 -5.75
CA ASP A 143 4.83 14.36 -7.08
C ASP A 143 4.45 12.90 -7.37
N PHE A 144 4.52 12.03 -6.36
CA PHE A 144 4.12 10.62 -6.50
C PHE A 144 2.60 10.48 -6.67
N MET A 145 1.79 11.24 -5.93
CA MET A 145 0.33 11.27 -6.10
C MET A 145 -0.08 11.79 -7.48
N ASP A 146 0.58 12.84 -7.97
CA ASP A 146 0.35 13.39 -9.31
C ASP A 146 0.72 12.37 -10.38
N LYS A 147 1.81 11.62 -10.19
CA LYS A 147 2.23 10.56 -11.10
C LYS A 147 1.21 9.42 -11.18
N LEU A 148 0.67 9.00 -10.04
CA LEU A 148 -0.40 8.01 -9.98
C LEU A 148 -1.67 8.51 -10.70
N ALA A 149 -2.05 9.77 -10.48
CA ALA A 149 -3.22 10.37 -11.13
C ALA A 149 -3.04 10.45 -12.66
N GLU A 150 -1.86 10.85 -13.13
CA GLU A 150 -1.50 10.87 -14.56
C GLU A 150 -1.66 9.47 -15.19
N ASN A 151 -1.11 8.45 -14.53
CA ASN A 151 -1.14 7.08 -15.03
C ASN A 151 -2.55 6.47 -14.98
N LEU A 152 -3.34 6.81 -13.96
CA LEU A 152 -4.75 6.41 -13.87
C LEU A 152 -5.58 7.03 -15.00
N ALA A 153 -5.43 8.33 -15.25
CA ALA A 153 -6.12 9.01 -16.33
C ALA A 153 -5.80 8.37 -17.69
N LYS A 154 -4.54 8.01 -17.95
CA LYS A 154 -4.14 7.27 -19.16
C LYS A 154 -4.80 5.90 -19.23
N LYS A 155 -4.79 5.11 -18.15
CA LYS A 155 -5.39 3.77 -18.12
C LYS A 155 -6.90 3.82 -18.39
N GLN A 156 -7.58 4.81 -17.83
CA GLN A 156 -9.03 4.99 -17.99
C GLN A 156 -9.43 5.64 -19.32
N ALA A 157 -8.55 6.41 -19.97
CA ALA A 157 -8.82 6.97 -21.30
C ALA A 157 -8.87 5.91 -22.42
N HIS A 158 -8.46 4.67 -22.14
CA HIS A 158 -8.55 3.54 -23.05
C HIS A 158 -9.83 2.69 -22.86
N LEU A 159 -10.82 3.22 -22.14
CA LEU A 159 -12.16 2.67 -21.96
C LEU A 159 -13.17 3.35 -22.89
#